data_AF-A0A450V9K9-F1
#
_entry.id   AF-A0A450V9K9-F1
#
_cell.length_a   1.000
_cell.length_b   1.000
_cell.length_c   1.000
_cell.angle_alpha   90.00
_cell.angle_beta   90.00
_cell.angle_gamma   90.00
#
_symmetry.space_group_name_H-M   'P 1'
#
loop_
_entity.id
_entity.type
_entity.pdbx_description
1 polymer ?
#
loop_
_entity_poly.entity_id
_entity_poly.type
_entity_poly.pdbx_seq_one_letter_code
_entity_poly.pdbx_strand_id
1 'polypeptide(L)' 'MSGHGFRAMARTILDEVLHIRPDYIEHQLAHAVRDPNGRAYNRTKYLPERHEMMQRWTDYLDDLKAGNVPMP' A
#
# COMPACT_ATOMS: atom_id res chain seq x y z
N MET A 1 11.98 4.71 -15.62
CA MET A 1 11.18 3.87 -14.69
C MET A 1 9.81 3.67 -15.31
N SER A 2 9.35 2.43 -15.49
CA SER A 2 8.00 2.17 -16.05
C SER A 2 6.95 2.19 -14.92
N GLY A 3 5.67 2.38 -15.26
CA GLY A 3 4.58 2.33 -14.28
C GLY A 3 4.53 1.01 -13.49
N HIS A 4 4.95 -0.10 -14.08
CA HIS A 4 5.05 -1.40 -13.39
C HIS A 4 6.17 -1.41 -12.35
N GLY A 5 7.34 -0.86 -12.66
CA GLY A 5 8.45 -0.77 -11.71
C GLY A 5 8.10 0.10 -10.50
N PHE A 6 7.37 1.20 -10.72
CA PHE A 6 6.87 2.04 -9.64
C PHE A 6 5.89 1.29 -8.73
N ARG A 7 4.93 0.53 -9.29
CA ARG A 7 3.95 -0.24 -8.50
C ARG A 7 4.60 -1.31 -7.64
N ALA A 8 5.58 -2.02 -8.19
CA ALA A 8 6.31 -3.05 -7.44
C ALA A 8 7.08 -2.43 -6.26
N MET A 9 7.81 -1.34 -6.50
CA MET A 9 8.52 -0.61 -5.46
C MET A 9 7.57 -0.07 -4.38
N ALA A 10 6.47 0.58 -4.77
CA ALA A 10 5.50 1.13 -3.82
C ALA A 10 4.87 0.03 -2.95
N ARG A 11 4.57 -1.15 -3.53
CA ARG A 11 4.09 -2.32 -2.79
C ARG A 11 5.09 -2.76 -1.72
N THR A 12 6.37 -2.84 -2.07
CA THR A 12 7.43 -3.23 -1.13
C THR A 12 7.55 -2.24 0.01
N ILE A 13 7.59 -0.93 -0.27
CA ILE A 13 7.71 0.09 0.78
C ILE A 13 6.48 0.08 1.71
N LEU A 14 5.27 0.00 1.15
CA LEU A 14 4.04 -0.03 1.94
C LEU A 14 4.00 -1.23 2.90
N ASP A 15 4.51 -2.39 2.48
CA ASP A 15 4.56 -3.60 3.31
C ASP A 15 5.73 -3.59 4.29
N GLU A 16 6.96 -3.43 3.80
CA GLU A 16 8.17 -3.66 4.58
C GLU A 16 8.59 -2.46 5.44
N VAL A 17 8.29 -1.23 5.00
CA VAL A 17 8.71 -0.01 5.71
C VAL A 17 7.55 0.57 6.52
N LEU A 18 6.37 0.66 5.89
CA LEU A 18 5.19 1.24 6.54
C LEU A 18 4.33 0.19 7.27
N HIS A 19 4.66 -1.09 7.15
CA HIS A 19 3.97 -2.20 7.83
C HIS A 19 2.45 -2.16 7.64
N ILE A 20 2.03 -1.79 6.43
CA ILE A 20 0.62 -1.76 6.06
C ILE A 20 0.14 -3.17 5.76
N ARG A 21 -1.07 -3.51 6.20
CA ARG A 21 -1.66 -4.81 5.93
C ARG A 21 -1.74 -5.07 4.41
N PRO A 22 -1.20 -6.20 3.91
CA PRO A 22 -1.13 -6.48 2.48
C PRO A 22 -2.46 -6.35 1.75
N ASP A 23 -3.57 -6.76 2.36
CA ASP A 23 -4.90 -6.65 1.75
C ASP A 23 -5.21 -5.23 1.26
N TYR A 24 -4.87 -4.21 2.05
CA TYR A 24 -5.16 -2.81 1.71
C TYR A 24 -4.33 -2.36 0.50
N ILE A 25 -3.07 -2.79 0.45
CA ILE A 25 -2.14 -2.52 -0.64
C ILE A 25 -2.65 -3.17 -1.92
N GLU A 26 -3.03 -4.45 -1.88
CA GLU A 26 -3.55 -5.17 -3.04
C GLU A 26 -4.87 -4.55 -3.55
N HIS A 27 -5.78 -4.15 -2.65
CA HIS A 27 -6.99 -3.42 -3.02
C HIS A 27 -6.71 -2.06 -3.66
N GLN A 28 -5.68 -1.34 -3.21
CA GLN A 28 -5.26 -0.05 -3.80
C GLN A 28 -4.60 -0.22 -5.16
N LEU A 29 -3.88 -1.32 -5.34
CA LEU A 29 -3.28 -1.70 -6.62
C LEU A 29 -4.30 -2.39 -7.56
N ALA A 30 -5.56 -2.47 -7.17
CA ALA A 30 -6.63 -3.13 -7.93
C ALA A 30 -6.26 -4.57 -8.33
N HIS A 31 -5.43 -5.24 -7.53
CA HIS A 31 -5.07 -6.62 -7.72
C HIS A 31 -6.21 -7.52 -7.25
N ALA A 32 -6.29 -8.72 -7.83
CA ALA A 32 -7.22 -9.74 -7.37
C ALA A 32 -6.69 -10.32 -6.04
N VAL A 33 -7.32 -9.95 -4.93
CA VAL A 33 -7.00 -10.54 -3.61
C VAL A 33 -7.50 -11.98 -3.57
N ARG A 34 -6.62 -12.89 -3.15
CA ARG A 34 -6.91 -14.32 -3.06
C ARG A 34 -7.55 -14.59 -1.71
N ASP A 35 -8.87 -14.78 -1.70
CA ASP A 35 -9.65 -15.06 -0.48
C ASP A 35 -9.69 -16.58 -0.20
N PRO A 36 -9.18 -17.06 0.95
CA PRO A 36 -9.26 -18.47 1.36
C PRO A 36 -10.71 -18.98 1.47
N ASN A 37 -11.67 -18.10 1.74
CA ASN A 37 -13.10 -18.41 1.91
C ASN A 37 -13.93 -18.08 0.64
N GLY A 38 -13.24 -17.72 -0.45
CA GLY A 38 -13.85 -17.37 -1.73
C GLY A 38 -14.42 -15.95 -1.78
N ARG A 39 -14.45 -15.36 -2.99
CA ARG A 39 -14.94 -14.00 -3.28
C ARG A 39 -16.37 -13.69 -2.80
N ALA A 40 -17.10 -14.69 -2.32
CA ALA A 40 -18.48 -14.55 -1.85
C ALA A 40 -18.58 -13.73 -0.55
N TYR A 41 -17.56 -13.76 0.32
CA TYR A 41 -17.64 -13.17 1.66
C TYR A 41 -16.81 -11.88 1.86
N ASN A 42 -15.73 -11.67 1.10
CA ASN A 42 -14.94 -10.44 1.20
C ASN A 42 -15.45 -9.35 0.25
N ARG A 43 -16.54 -8.67 0.66
CA ARG A 43 -17.07 -7.45 0.01
C ARG A 43 -16.43 -6.18 0.54
N THR A 44 -15.53 -6.28 1.52
CA THR A 44 -14.93 -5.13 2.17
C THR A 44 -13.98 -4.42 1.20
N LYS A 45 -14.24 -3.14 0.95
CA LYS A 45 -13.41 -2.27 0.11
C LYS A 45 -12.31 -1.55 0.89
N TYR A 46 -12.35 -1.65 2.23
CA TYR A 46 -11.44 -1.01 3.18
C TYR A 46 -11.18 0.46 2.88
N LEU A 47 -12.23 1.22 2.50
CA LEU A 47 -12.06 2.60 2.04
C LEU A 47 -11.48 3.52 3.13
N PRO A 48 -11.95 3.48 4.39
CA PRO A 48 -11.34 4.27 5.47
C PRO A 48 -9.86 3.94 5.68
N GLU A 49 -9.53 2.64 5.74
CA GLU A 49 -8.16 2.19 6.01
C GLU A 49 -7.22 2.46 4.83
N ARG A 50 -7.74 2.36 3.60
CA ARG A 50 -6.98 2.76 2.40
C ARG A 50 -6.74 4.26 2.35
N HIS A 51 -7.68 5.07 2.84
CA HIS A 51 -7.46 6.50 2.94
C HIS A 51 -6.35 6.81 3.95
N GLU A 52 -6.40 6.19 5.13
CA GLU A 52 -5.34 6.32 6.14
C GLU A 52 -3.98 5.84 5.63
N MET A 53 -3.94 4.70 4.93
CA MET A 53 -2.73 4.20 4.27
C MET A 53 -2.17 5.22 3.27
N MET A 54 -3.01 5.84 2.44
CA MET A 54 -2.56 6.84 1.47
C MET A 54 -2.09 8.14 2.14
N GLN A 55 -2.64 8.48 3.31
CA GLN A 55 -2.11 9.58 4.12
C GLN A 55 -0.70 9.24 4.62
N ARG A 56 -0.50 8.08 5.24
CA ARG A 56 0.82 7.62 5.72
C ARG A 56 1.84 7.52 4.59
N TRP A 57 1.40 7.10 3.40
CA TRP A 57 2.24 7.10 2.20
C TRP A 57 2.70 8.51 1.83
N THR A 58 1.78 9.48 1.85
CA THR A 58 2.10 10.88 1.55
C THR A 58 3.06 11.46 2.59
N ASP A 59 2.82 11.22 3.87
CA ASP A 59 3.69 11.67 4.95
C ASP A 59 5.12 11.12 4.79
N TYR A 60 5.25 9.84 4.43
CA TYR A 60 6.54 9.22 4.12
C TYR A 60 7.25 9.87 2.92
N LEU A 61 6.52 10.21 1.86
CA LEU A 61 7.09 10.90 0.70
C LEU A 61 7.55 12.33 1.04
N ASP A 62 6.79 13.02 1.90
CA ASP A 62 7.15 14.36 2.38
C ASP A 62 8.41 14.31 3.26
N ASP A 63 8.51 13.33 4.15
CA ASP A 63 9.71 13.10 4.95
C ASP A 63 10.92 12.74 4.08
N LEU A 64 10.75 11.90 3.06
CA LEU A 64 11.82 11.58 2.10
C LEU A 64 12.31 12.84 1.38
N LYS A 65 11.37 13.68 0.92
CA LYS A 65 11.67 14.94 0.24
C LYS A 65 12.39 15.93 1.18
N ALA A 66 12.03 15.94 2.46
CA ALA A 66 12.68 16.76 3.47
C ALA A 66 14.05 16.22 3.92
N GLY A 67 14.39 14.96 3.58
CA GLY A 67 15.60 14.29 4.05
C GLY A 67 15.50 13.79 5.51
N ASN A 68 14.28 13.64 6.02
CA ASN A 68 13.99 13.25 7.41
C ASN A 68 13.93 11.74 7.61
N VAL A 69 13.81 10.95 6.53
CA VAL A 69 13.80 9.49 6.62
C VAL A 69 15.25 8.99 6.65
N PRO A 70 15.66 8.26 7.71
CA PRO A 70 16.90 7.50 7.66
C PRO A 70 16.77 6.47 6.54
N MET A 71 17.62 6.59 5.51
CA MET A 71 17.71 5.56 4.49
C MET A 71 18.12 4.24 5.18
N PRO A 72 17.48 3.11 4.86
CA PRO A 72 17.93 1.80 5.34
C PRO A 72 19.35 1.48 4.86
#